data_AF-A0A9E1FZX3-F1
#
_entry.id   AF-A0A9E1FZX3-F1
#
_cell.length_a   1.000
_cell.length_b   1.000
_cell.length_c   1.000
_cell.angle_alpha   90.00
_cell.angle_beta   90.00
_cell.angle_gamma   90.00
#
_symmetry.space_group_name_H-M   'P 1'
#
loop_
_entity.id
_entity.type
_entity.pdbx_description
1 polymer ?
#
loop_
_entity_poly.entity_id
_entity_poly.type
_entity_poly.pdbx_seq_one_letter_code
_entity_poly.pdbx_strand_id
1 'polypeptide(L)'
;MKKRVAYYVSRKNPLIWLAALVMLASAALRIANVCGKGADAKTVWFLVVLPVVGCVFYVLNILCNGSDRFYRSSVPVILLAIYYGIKITLVSPYLWLTFMFWIAYLAIAAFYAVTVSGHIKSTIPLLLLLIAALGILAGMHEKEFTRENWPQLRQILPDMLFLLAGILTLLGAKVYLDGAYHPTWGDRPDGRRLRTLDPMAVVANYIMPTRGGSSNFIRESVEISAMERYIREKRKQGYTNLGVTHVFLAAYVQCVAKYPALNRFLSGQQVYSRDDDIQFCMVVKTSMDTSAPESITKLHLKPTDTIDDIYEKLNKGIAAIQGQAIGGSDFDKTAKFLSFIPGVLFKFVVWLLRTIDYFGFLPKFLLEVSPFHASIFFTSMGSLGIPPIVHHLYDFGNMPVFVSFGCKYHKNEVLDDGTVVRRKYIDYTVNTDERICDGFYYATALKHLKRLLSHPEQLDKPAPVVNHDIE
;
A
#
# COMPACT_ATOMS: atom_id res chain seq x y z
N MET A 1 -4.64 -21.84 3.76
CA MET A 1 -5.07 -21.40 5.12
C MET A 1 -6.59 -21.29 5.16
N LYS A 2 -7.26 -21.37 6.33
CA LYS A 2 -8.74 -21.19 6.40
C LYS A 2 -9.10 -19.79 5.89
N LYS A 3 -10.03 -19.67 4.93
CA LYS A 3 -10.55 -18.38 4.43
C LYS A 3 -11.03 -17.54 5.63
N ARG A 4 -10.32 -16.44 5.92
CA ARG A 4 -10.70 -15.47 6.94
C ARG A 4 -11.88 -14.64 6.43
N VAL A 5 -12.75 -14.23 7.33
CA VAL A 5 -13.87 -13.34 7.00
C VAL A 5 -13.39 -11.91 7.09
N ALA A 6 -13.54 -11.10 6.05
CA ALA A 6 -13.17 -9.70 6.12
C ALA A 6 -14.37 -8.83 6.50
N TYR A 7 -14.22 -8.05 7.57
CA TYR A 7 -15.24 -7.10 8.02
C TYR A 7 -14.90 -5.69 7.56
N TYR A 8 -15.93 -4.92 7.21
CA TYR A 8 -15.79 -3.51 6.88
C TYR A 8 -16.92 -2.67 7.45
N VAL A 9 -16.63 -1.39 7.52
CA VAL A 9 -17.53 -0.35 8.01
C VAL A 9 -17.58 0.76 6.95
N SER A 10 -18.79 1.14 6.54
CA SER A 10 -18.97 2.16 5.50
C SER A 10 -19.35 3.51 6.09
N ARG A 11 -18.70 4.59 5.62
CA ARG A 11 -19.10 5.98 5.94
C ARG A 11 -20.50 6.35 5.44
N LYS A 12 -21.07 5.56 4.53
CA LYS A 12 -22.45 5.75 4.06
C LYS A 12 -23.50 5.28 5.07
N ASN A 13 -23.09 4.48 6.07
CA ASN A 13 -24.00 3.95 7.07
C ASN A 13 -24.18 4.97 8.22
N PRO A 14 -25.40 5.45 8.52
CA PRO A 14 -25.64 6.44 9.57
C PRO A 14 -25.24 5.95 10.96
N LEU A 15 -25.30 4.63 11.21
CA LEU A 15 -24.87 4.05 12.49
C LEU A 15 -23.40 4.33 12.81
N ILE A 16 -22.57 4.49 11.78
CA ILE A 16 -21.13 4.71 11.93
C ILE A 16 -20.84 6.16 12.27
N TRP A 17 -21.60 7.09 11.70
CA TRP A 17 -21.56 8.49 12.10
C TRP A 17 -22.08 8.67 13.52
N LEU A 18 -23.15 7.96 13.89
CA LEU A 18 -23.65 7.95 15.27
C LEU A 18 -22.61 7.37 16.23
N ALA A 19 -21.99 6.23 15.89
CA ALA A 19 -20.92 5.64 16.67
C ALA A 19 -19.73 6.60 16.84
N ALA A 20 -19.33 7.29 15.77
CA ALA A 20 -18.27 8.29 15.80
C ALA A 20 -18.62 9.47 16.71
N LEU A 21 -19.84 10.01 16.60
CA LEU A 21 -20.33 11.12 17.43
C LEU A 21 -20.37 10.72 18.91
N VAL A 22 -20.92 9.56 19.22
CA VAL A 22 -20.98 9.01 20.59
C VAL A 22 -19.57 8.79 21.15
N MET A 23 -18.64 8.30 20.34
CA MET A 23 -17.24 8.11 20.74
C MET A 23 -16.52 9.45 21.00
N LEU A 24 -16.78 10.48 20.18
CA LEU A 24 -16.27 11.83 20.41
C LEU A 24 -16.89 12.48 21.67
N ALA A 25 -18.18 12.24 21.92
CA ALA A 25 -18.85 12.69 23.14
C ALA A 25 -18.22 12.05 24.39
N SER A 26 -17.88 10.75 24.33
CA SER A 26 -17.07 10.09 25.37
C SER A 26 -15.75 10.81 25.59
N ALA A 27 -15.00 11.13 24.53
CA ALA A 27 -13.72 11.84 24.64
C ALA A 27 -13.89 13.24 25.26
N ALA A 28 -14.88 14.01 24.80
CA ALA A 28 -15.17 15.36 25.30
C ALA A 28 -15.53 15.34 26.80
N LEU A 29 -16.35 14.39 27.24
CA LEU A 29 -16.70 14.24 28.65
C LEU A 29 -15.49 13.83 29.51
N ARG A 30 -14.57 13.00 29.01
CA ARG A 30 -13.33 12.67 29.73
C ARG A 30 -12.46 13.90 29.96
N ILE A 31 -12.34 14.78 28.96
CA ILE A 31 -11.64 16.06 29.09
C ILE A 31 -12.37 16.96 30.11
N ALA A 32 -13.68 17.12 29.94
CA ALA A 32 -14.49 17.99 30.78
C ALA A 32 -14.52 17.55 32.26
N ASN A 33 -14.32 16.26 32.55
CA ASN A 33 -14.27 15.74 33.91
C ASN A 33 -12.96 16.07 34.64
N VAL A 34 -11.89 16.41 33.91
CA VAL A 34 -10.57 16.72 34.49
C VAL A 34 -10.24 18.22 34.45
N CYS A 35 -10.78 19.00 33.51
CA CYS A 35 -10.52 20.44 33.39
C CYS A 35 -10.90 21.31 34.62
N GLY A 36 -11.52 20.76 35.67
CA GLY A 36 -11.83 21.48 36.91
C GLY A 36 -10.99 21.07 38.13
N LYS A 37 -10.12 20.05 38.01
CA LYS A 37 -9.32 19.53 39.12
C LYS A 37 -7.86 19.54 38.67
N GLY A 38 -7.01 20.35 39.31
CA GLY A 38 -5.57 20.32 39.05
C GLY A 38 -5.06 18.88 39.17
N ALA A 39 -4.58 18.33 38.06
CA ALA A 39 -4.13 16.94 37.97
C ALA A 39 -2.61 16.92 37.78
N ASP A 40 -1.94 16.02 38.49
CA ASP A 40 -0.52 15.77 38.32
C ASP A 40 -0.23 15.17 36.92
N ALA A 41 1.01 15.31 36.44
CA ALA A 41 1.38 14.92 35.09
C ALA A 41 1.07 13.45 34.76
N LYS A 42 1.18 12.52 35.74
CA LYS A 42 0.88 11.10 35.52
C LYS A 42 -0.62 10.89 35.30
N THR A 43 -1.45 11.52 36.12
CA THR A 43 -2.91 11.49 35.97
C THR A 43 -3.34 12.09 34.63
N VAL A 44 -2.73 13.19 34.19
CA VAL A 44 -3.05 13.80 32.88
C VAL A 44 -2.72 12.83 31.73
N TRP A 45 -1.52 12.27 31.69
CA TRP A 45 -1.13 11.37 30.60
C TRP A 45 -1.95 10.07 30.57
N PHE A 46 -2.12 9.39 31.70
CA PHE A 46 -2.73 8.07 31.72
C PHE A 46 -4.26 8.10 31.84
N LEU A 47 -4.85 9.08 32.52
CA LEU A 47 -6.29 9.12 32.76
C LEU A 47 -7.05 10.07 31.83
N VAL A 48 -6.36 11.00 31.17
CA VAL A 48 -6.97 11.92 30.19
C VAL A 48 -6.47 11.65 28.78
N VAL A 49 -5.17 11.78 28.54
CA VAL A 49 -4.63 11.71 27.18
C VAL A 49 -4.83 10.33 26.58
N LEU A 50 -4.45 9.26 27.30
CA LEU A 50 -4.57 7.88 26.80
C LEU A 50 -5.98 7.52 26.30
N PRO A 51 -7.07 7.67 27.09
CA PRO A 51 -8.39 7.31 26.61
C PRO A 51 -8.95 8.27 25.55
N VAL A 52 -8.60 9.57 25.60
CA VAL A 52 -8.99 10.53 24.55
C VAL A 52 -8.34 10.17 23.23
N VAL A 53 -7.04 9.87 23.24
CA VAL A 53 -6.31 9.39 22.05
C VAL A 53 -6.92 8.09 21.56
N GLY A 54 -7.25 7.15 22.44
CA GLY A 54 -7.98 5.92 22.08
C GLY A 54 -9.29 6.20 21.35
N CYS A 55 -10.14 7.07 21.89
CA CYS A 55 -11.41 7.45 21.26
C CYS A 55 -11.22 8.13 19.90
N VAL A 56 -10.31 9.11 19.80
CA VAL A 56 -10.03 9.83 18.55
C VAL A 56 -9.45 8.88 17.50
N PHE A 57 -8.50 8.02 17.88
CA PHE A 57 -7.96 7.00 16.97
C PHE A 57 -9.03 6.01 16.52
N TYR A 58 -9.97 5.63 17.39
CA TYR A 58 -11.08 4.77 17.01
C TYR A 58 -11.94 5.42 15.92
N VAL A 59 -12.32 6.68 16.13
CA VAL A 59 -13.10 7.49 15.17
C VAL A 59 -12.37 7.61 13.83
N LEU A 60 -11.08 7.96 13.86
CA LEU A 60 -10.26 8.03 12.64
C LEU A 60 -10.17 6.68 11.93
N ASN A 61 -10.11 5.56 12.66
CA ASN A 61 -10.08 4.24 12.03
C ASN A 61 -11.41 3.88 11.36
N ILE A 62 -12.55 4.06 12.04
CA ILE A 62 -13.85 3.70 11.46
C ILE A 62 -14.27 4.62 10.32
N LEU A 63 -13.90 5.90 10.39
CA LEU A 63 -14.17 6.86 9.32
C LEU A 63 -13.12 6.72 8.23
N CYS A 64 -11.84 6.97 8.50
CA CYS A 64 -10.83 7.06 7.45
C CYS A 64 -10.50 5.71 6.80
N ASN A 65 -10.38 4.66 7.60
CA ASN A 65 -9.88 3.35 7.19
C ASN A 65 -10.92 2.22 7.28
N GLY A 66 -12.18 2.53 7.60
CA GLY A 66 -13.19 1.53 7.94
C GLY A 66 -13.59 0.62 6.79
N SER A 67 -13.48 1.08 5.54
CA SER A 67 -13.77 0.25 4.36
C SER A 67 -12.71 -0.85 4.19
N ASP A 68 -11.43 -0.49 4.28
CA ASP A 68 -10.37 -1.39 3.80
C ASP A 68 -9.61 -2.08 4.95
N ARG A 69 -9.59 -1.46 6.14
CA ARG A 69 -8.71 -1.85 7.27
C ARG A 69 -9.40 -1.74 8.62
N PHE A 70 -10.65 -2.20 8.70
CA PHE A 70 -11.44 -2.12 9.94
C PHE A 70 -10.76 -2.80 11.14
N TYR A 71 -9.96 -3.85 10.92
CA TYR A 71 -9.14 -4.53 11.95
C TYR A 71 -8.22 -3.59 12.74
N ARG A 72 -7.81 -2.44 12.17
CA ARG A 72 -6.98 -1.45 12.88
C ARG A 72 -7.70 -0.75 14.03
N SER A 73 -9.04 -0.82 14.09
CA SER A 73 -9.83 -0.38 15.25
C SER A 73 -9.48 -1.15 16.54
N SER A 74 -8.80 -2.30 16.44
CA SER A 74 -8.32 -3.05 17.59
C SER A 74 -7.25 -2.30 18.39
N VAL A 75 -6.42 -1.48 17.74
CA VAL A 75 -5.37 -0.70 18.43
C VAL A 75 -5.96 0.25 19.46
N PRO A 76 -6.91 1.14 19.11
CA PRO A 76 -7.55 1.99 20.10
C PRO A 76 -8.34 1.20 21.17
N VAL A 77 -8.92 0.06 20.85
CA VAL A 77 -9.59 -0.81 21.85
C VAL A 77 -8.59 -1.37 22.87
N ILE A 78 -7.40 -1.79 22.43
CA ILE A 78 -6.32 -2.24 23.33
C ILE A 78 -5.82 -1.08 24.19
N LEU A 79 -5.63 0.12 23.62
CA LEU A 79 -5.25 1.32 24.38
C LEU A 79 -6.28 1.64 25.48
N LEU A 80 -7.57 1.48 25.18
CA LEU A 80 -8.64 1.69 26.13
C LEU A 80 -8.71 0.59 27.20
N ALA A 81 -8.42 -0.66 26.86
CA ALA A 81 -8.28 -1.74 27.85
C ALA A 81 -7.13 -1.47 28.83
N ILE A 82 -5.99 -0.96 28.34
CA ILE A 82 -4.87 -0.51 29.19
C ILE A 82 -5.32 0.64 30.11
N TYR A 83 -6.06 1.61 29.58
CA TYR A 83 -6.64 2.68 30.39
C TYR A 83 -7.53 2.15 31.53
N TYR A 84 -8.45 1.22 31.24
CA TYR A 84 -9.30 0.62 32.27
C TYR A 84 -8.51 -0.19 33.29
N GLY A 85 -7.45 -0.89 32.85
CA GLY A 85 -6.46 -1.52 33.71
C GLY A 85 -5.78 -0.54 34.68
N ILE A 86 -5.33 0.61 34.18
CA ILE A 86 -4.72 1.65 35.03
C ILE A 86 -5.76 2.23 36.00
N LYS A 87 -6.98 2.51 35.51
CA LYS A 87 -8.08 3.04 36.32
C LYS A 87 -8.40 2.10 37.50
N ILE A 88 -8.48 0.78 37.28
CA ILE A 88 -8.75 -0.17 38.36
C ILE A 88 -7.57 -0.26 39.35
N THR A 89 -6.32 -0.19 38.88
CA THR A 89 -5.13 -0.18 39.76
C THR A 89 -5.13 1.01 40.71
N LEU A 90 -5.67 2.16 40.29
CA LEU A 90 -5.72 3.37 41.12
C LEU A 90 -6.86 3.37 42.14
N VAL A 91 -7.90 2.55 41.93
CA VAL A 91 -9.13 2.56 42.75
C VAL A 91 -9.21 1.33 43.66
N SER A 92 -8.70 0.17 43.22
CA SER A 92 -8.80 -1.08 43.97
C SER A 92 -7.66 -1.24 44.98
N PRO A 93 -7.96 -1.43 46.28
CA PRO A 93 -6.93 -1.73 47.28
C PRO A 93 -6.46 -3.19 47.23
N TYR A 94 -7.16 -4.06 46.50
CA TYR A 94 -6.88 -5.50 46.44
C TYR A 94 -6.15 -5.88 45.17
N LEU A 95 -4.90 -6.36 45.31
CA LEU A 95 -4.03 -6.71 44.18
C LEU A 95 -4.62 -7.82 43.29
N TRP A 96 -5.23 -8.84 43.90
CA TRP A 96 -5.81 -9.96 43.16
C TRP A 96 -6.99 -9.55 42.27
N LEU A 97 -7.86 -8.65 42.77
CA LEU A 97 -8.97 -8.09 42.00
C LEU A 97 -8.44 -7.27 40.82
N THR A 98 -7.44 -6.42 41.07
CA THR A 98 -6.78 -5.64 40.02
C THR A 98 -6.25 -6.56 38.92
N PHE A 99 -5.52 -7.62 39.28
CA PHE A 99 -5.00 -8.58 38.31
C PHE A 99 -6.10 -9.27 37.49
N MET A 100 -7.20 -9.68 38.14
CA MET A 100 -8.34 -10.29 37.44
C MET A 100 -8.99 -9.32 36.43
N PHE A 101 -9.19 -8.04 36.80
CA PHE A 101 -9.74 -7.04 35.88
C PHE A 101 -8.80 -6.74 34.71
N TRP A 102 -7.49 -6.69 34.94
CA TRP A 102 -6.51 -6.56 33.85
C TRP A 102 -6.63 -7.70 32.83
N ILE A 103 -6.69 -8.95 33.30
CA ILE A 103 -6.91 -10.11 32.43
C ILE A 103 -8.23 -9.99 31.68
N ALA A 104 -9.31 -9.63 32.37
CA ALA A 104 -10.64 -9.50 31.76
C ALA A 104 -10.65 -8.44 30.65
N TYR A 105 -10.13 -7.22 30.91
CA TYR A 105 -10.10 -6.15 29.91
C TYR A 105 -9.22 -6.50 28.70
N LEU A 106 -8.05 -7.09 28.94
CA LEU A 106 -7.17 -7.54 27.84
C LEU A 106 -7.79 -8.71 27.06
N ALA A 107 -8.50 -9.63 27.71
CA ALA A 107 -9.22 -10.71 27.05
C ALA A 107 -10.36 -10.18 26.17
N ILE A 108 -11.12 -9.19 26.63
CA ILE A 108 -12.17 -8.52 25.83
C ILE A 108 -11.53 -7.81 24.62
N ALA A 109 -10.42 -7.08 24.82
CA ALA A 109 -9.73 -6.41 23.72
C ALA A 109 -9.13 -7.41 22.71
N ALA A 110 -8.57 -8.52 23.17
CA ALA A 110 -8.09 -9.60 22.31
C ALA A 110 -9.25 -10.25 21.55
N PHE A 111 -10.40 -10.49 22.21
CA PHE A 111 -11.58 -11.04 21.58
C PHE A 111 -12.14 -10.11 20.50
N TYR A 112 -12.19 -8.80 20.76
CA TYR A 112 -12.48 -7.79 19.76
C TYR A 112 -11.50 -7.89 18.58
N ALA A 113 -10.19 -7.92 18.85
CA ALA A 113 -9.16 -7.96 17.83
C ALA A 113 -9.25 -9.20 16.93
N VAL A 114 -9.47 -10.38 17.51
CA VAL A 114 -9.65 -11.65 16.80
C VAL A 114 -10.93 -11.65 15.97
N THR A 115 -12.01 -11.05 16.49
CA THR A 115 -13.28 -10.92 15.76
C THR A 115 -13.12 -10.03 14.54
N VAL A 116 -12.63 -8.80 14.73
CA VAL A 116 -12.52 -7.84 13.63
C VAL A 116 -11.42 -8.21 12.63
N SER A 117 -10.39 -8.95 13.06
CA SER A 117 -9.36 -9.50 12.15
C SER A 117 -9.84 -10.71 11.32
N GLY A 118 -11.08 -11.17 11.52
CA GLY A 118 -11.68 -12.17 10.65
C GLY A 118 -11.44 -13.62 11.04
N HIS A 119 -10.85 -13.88 12.20
CA HIS A 119 -10.63 -15.24 12.71
C HIS A 119 -11.92 -15.86 13.24
N ILE A 120 -12.89 -15.04 13.67
CA ILE A 120 -14.24 -15.46 14.07
C ILE A 120 -15.23 -15.05 12.98
N LYS A 121 -16.06 -16.00 12.54
CA LYS A 121 -17.00 -15.82 11.42
C LYS A 121 -18.23 -14.95 11.73
N SER A 122 -18.48 -14.66 13.00
CA SER A 122 -19.65 -13.89 13.44
C SER A 122 -19.27 -12.82 14.46
N THR A 123 -19.83 -11.63 14.30
CA THR A 123 -19.72 -10.53 15.27
C THR A 123 -20.72 -10.63 16.43
N ILE A 124 -21.70 -11.55 16.35
CA ILE A 124 -22.79 -11.68 17.34
C ILE A 124 -22.26 -11.92 18.76
N PRO A 125 -21.29 -12.83 19.02
CA PRO A 125 -20.79 -13.04 20.37
C PRO A 125 -20.15 -11.77 20.97
N LEU A 126 -19.42 -11.01 20.16
CA LEU A 126 -18.82 -9.75 20.59
C LEU A 126 -19.88 -8.67 20.85
N LEU A 127 -20.92 -8.61 20.00
CA LEU A 127 -22.05 -7.71 20.20
C LEU A 127 -22.77 -7.98 21.53
N LEU A 128 -23.09 -9.25 21.81
CA LEU A 128 -23.73 -9.66 23.06
C LEU A 128 -22.85 -9.33 24.28
N LEU A 129 -21.54 -9.53 24.18
CA LEU A 129 -20.59 -9.18 25.23
C LEU A 129 -20.59 -7.68 25.55
N LEU A 130 -20.61 -6.81 24.52
CA LEU A 130 -20.65 -5.36 24.72
C LEU A 130 -22.00 -4.89 25.27
N ILE A 131 -23.11 -5.50 24.83
CA ILE A 131 -24.45 -5.23 25.37
C ILE A 131 -24.52 -5.63 26.85
N ALA A 132 -24.01 -6.82 27.20
CA ALA A 132 -23.95 -7.28 28.59
C ALA A 132 -23.08 -6.35 29.44
N ALA A 133 -21.92 -5.92 28.95
CA ALA A 133 -21.05 -4.98 29.66
C ALA A 133 -21.74 -3.63 29.90
N LEU A 134 -22.47 -3.10 28.90
CA LEU A 134 -23.24 -1.86 29.04
C LEU A 134 -24.39 -2.04 30.06
N GLY A 135 -25.10 -3.16 30.00
CA GLY A 135 -26.18 -3.49 30.92
C GLY A 135 -25.72 -3.65 32.37
N ILE A 136 -24.58 -4.32 32.60
CA ILE A 136 -23.97 -4.45 33.93
C ILE A 136 -23.57 -3.08 34.45
N LEU A 137 -22.92 -2.24 33.63
CA LEU A 137 -22.51 -0.89 34.02
C LEU A 137 -23.72 -0.01 34.38
N ALA A 138 -24.82 -0.12 33.62
CA ALA A 138 -26.06 0.58 33.93
C ALA A 138 -26.73 0.07 35.20
N GLY A 139 -26.80 -1.25 35.40
CA GLY A 139 -27.42 -1.87 36.58
C GLY A 139 -26.64 -1.61 37.87
N MET A 140 -25.30 -1.64 37.84
CA MET A 140 -24.47 -1.30 38.99
C MET A 140 -24.68 0.14 39.48
N HIS A 141 -25.14 1.03 38.59
CA HIS A 141 -25.39 2.44 38.88
C HIS A 141 -26.87 2.84 38.78
N GLU A 142 -27.79 1.87 38.91
CA GLU A 142 -29.24 2.11 38.83
C GLU A 142 -29.73 3.14 39.86
N LYS A 143 -29.12 3.14 41.05
CA LYS A 143 -29.45 4.07 42.14
C LYS A 143 -29.09 5.53 41.79
N GLU A 144 -28.07 5.72 40.98
CA GLU A 144 -27.60 7.02 40.50
C GLU A 144 -28.51 7.56 39.40
N PHE A 145 -29.07 6.69 38.56
CA PHE A 145 -30.10 7.07 37.58
C PHE A 145 -31.43 7.43 38.24
N THR A 146 -31.92 6.59 39.15
CA THR A 146 -33.21 6.79 39.83
C THR A 146 -33.24 8.01 40.75
N ARG A 147 -32.08 8.42 41.28
CA ARG A 147 -31.94 9.61 42.15
C ARG A 147 -31.44 10.87 41.42
N GLU A 148 -31.30 10.81 40.09
CA GLU A 148 -30.76 11.90 39.27
C GLU A 148 -29.44 12.49 39.80
N ASN A 149 -28.51 11.63 40.25
CA ASN A 149 -27.22 12.07 40.78
C ASN A 149 -26.25 12.47 39.65
N TRP A 150 -26.50 13.64 39.06
CA TRP A 150 -25.75 14.18 37.92
C TRP A 150 -24.22 14.19 38.08
N PRO A 151 -23.65 14.56 39.25
CA PRO A 151 -22.20 14.49 39.47
C PRO A 151 -21.59 13.10 39.26
N GLN A 152 -22.28 12.06 39.70
CA GLN A 152 -21.79 10.68 39.60
C GLN A 152 -22.08 10.10 38.21
N LEU A 153 -23.25 10.39 37.64
CA LEU A 153 -23.60 10.04 36.26
C LEU A 153 -22.59 10.60 35.25
N ARG A 154 -22.15 11.86 35.43
CA ARG A 154 -21.13 12.49 34.57
C ARG A 154 -19.80 11.73 34.56
N GLN A 155 -19.45 11.01 35.63
CA GLN A 155 -18.21 10.22 35.70
C GLN A 155 -18.31 8.87 34.98
N ILE A 156 -19.52 8.30 34.90
CA ILE A 156 -19.77 6.97 34.31
C ILE A 156 -20.16 7.09 32.83
N LEU A 157 -20.79 8.20 32.45
CA LEU A 157 -21.27 8.46 31.09
C LEU A 157 -20.22 8.25 29.98
N PRO A 158 -18.93 8.64 30.13
CA PRO A 158 -17.92 8.34 29.10
C PRO A 158 -17.72 6.85 28.83
N ASP A 159 -17.84 6.01 29.85
CA ASP A 159 -17.64 4.56 29.74
C ASP A 159 -18.87 3.91 29.07
N MET A 160 -20.07 4.40 29.37
CA MET A 160 -21.31 3.97 28.69
C MET A 160 -21.32 4.37 27.21
N LEU A 161 -20.95 5.60 26.90
CA LEU A 161 -20.88 6.08 25.51
C LEU A 161 -19.83 5.29 24.71
N PHE A 162 -18.69 4.95 25.32
CA PHE A 162 -17.69 4.09 24.69
C PHE A 162 -18.27 2.72 24.30
N LEU A 163 -18.96 2.03 25.22
CA LEU A 163 -19.58 0.74 24.94
C LEU A 163 -20.70 0.85 23.89
N LEU A 164 -21.53 1.90 23.98
CA LEU A 164 -22.56 2.18 23.00
C LEU A 164 -21.98 2.40 21.60
N ALA A 165 -20.88 3.14 21.46
CA ALA A 165 -20.21 3.34 20.19
C ALA A 165 -19.67 2.03 19.60
N GLY A 166 -19.12 1.14 20.44
CA GLY A 166 -18.72 -0.21 20.03
C GLY A 166 -19.89 -1.04 19.49
N ILE A 167 -21.03 -1.03 20.19
CA ILE A 167 -22.27 -1.71 19.78
C ILE A 167 -22.76 -1.17 18.42
N LEU A 168 -22.87 0.15 18.29
CA LEU A 168 -23.30 0.80 17.05
C LEU A 168 -22.37 0.47 15.87
N THR A 169 -21.05 0.40 16.13
CA THR A 169 -20.06 0.04 15.12
C THR A 169 -20.24 -1.40 14.65
N LEU A 170 -20.47 -2.35 15.56
CA LEU A 170 -20.70 -3.75 15.21
C LEU A 170 -22.03 -3.97 14.50
N LEU A 171 -23.09 -3.24 14.86
CA LEU A 171 -24.36 -3.25 14.12
C LEU A 171 -24.22 -2.67 12.71
N GLY A 172 -23.31 -1.71 12.53
CA GLY A 172 -23.00 -1.12 11.23
C GLY A 172 -21.96 -1.89 10.41
N ALA A 173 -21.27 -2.88 11.00
CA ALA A 173 -20.24 -3.68 10.35
C ALA A 173 -20.85 -4.72 9.42
N LYS A 174 -20.20 -4.92 8.27
CA LYS A 174 -20.62 -5.85 7.22
C LYS A 174 -19.47 -6.78 6.85
N VAL A 175 -19.82 -7.94 6.29
CA VAL A 175 -18.87 -8.93 5.78
C VAL A 175 -18.71 -8.74 4.28
N TYR A 176 -17.47 -8.81 3.78
CA TYR A 176 -17.23 -8.94 2.34
C TYR A 176 -17.59 -10.34 1.84
N LEU A 177 -18.39 -10.38 0.77
CA LEU A 177 -18.87 -11.60 0.11
C LEU A 177 -18.31 -11.77 -1.31
N ASP A 178 -17.38 -10.90 -1.72
CA ASP A 178 -16.82 -10.83 -3.07
C ASP A 178 -15.77 -11.92 -3.35
N GLY A 179 -15.32 -12.65 -2.32
CA GLY A 179 -14.27 -13.65 -2.46
C GLY A 179 -12.89 -13.07 -2.78
N ALA A 180 -12.76 -11.74 -2.81
CA ALA A 180 -11.51 -11.05 -3.04
C ALA A 180 -10.62 -11.07 -1.79
N TYR A 181 -9.31 -10.84 -1.99
CA TYR A 181 -8.42 -10.63 -0.87
C TYR A 181 -8.68 -9.25 -0.24
N HIS A 182 -8.78 -9.21 1.08
CA HIS A 182 -8.90 -7.98 1.86
C HIS A 182 -7.68 -7.80 2.76
N PRO A 183 -7.15 -6.56 2.91
CA PRO A 183 -5.95 -6.31 3.70
C PRO A 183 -6.04 -6.87 5.12
N THR A 184 -4.96 -7.47 5.59
CA THR A 184 -4.82 -8.01 6.94
C THR A 184 -3.61 -7.41 7.66
N TRP A 185 -3.42 -7.81 8.93
CA TRP A 185 -2.27 -7.38 9.73
C TRP A 185 -0.94 -7.69 9.04
N GLY A 186 -0.09 -6.67 8.95
CA GLY A 186 1.20 -6.73 8.26
C GLY A 186 1.16 -6.32 6.79
N ASP A 187 -0.01 -6.09 6.19
CA ASP A 187 -0.10 -5.59 4.82
C ASP A 187 0.13 -4.07 4.74
N ARG A 188 0.82 -3.66 3.69
CA ARG A 188 1.14 -2.26 3.42
C ARG A 188 0.05 -1.58 2.60
N PRO A 189 -0.01 -0.24 2.58
CA PRO A 189 -0.95 0.48 1.74
C PRO A 189 -0.79 0.22 0.24
N ASP A 190 0.43 -0.10 -0.20
CA ASP A 190 0.84 -0.36 -1.59
C ASP A 190 1.04 -1.84 -1.91
N GLY A 191 0.67 -2.77 -1.00
CA GLY A 191 0.78 -4.19 -1.30
C GLY A 191 0.43 -5.14 -0.16
N ARG A 192 0.07 -6.35 -0.54
CA ARG A 192 -0.26 -7.47 0.33
C ARG A 192 1.00 -8.26 0.67
N ARG A 193 1.22 -8.61 1.94
CA ARG A 193 2.38 -9.40 2.36
C ARG A 193 2.21 -10.86 1.92
N LEU A 194 3.23 -11.43 1.29
CA LEU A 194 3.27 -12.86 0.97
C LEU A 194 3.69 -13.65 2.20
N ARG A 195 2.88 -14.63 2.59
CA ARG A 195 3.05 -15.38 3.85
C ARG A 195 3.41 -16.84 3.61
N THR A 196 3.20 -17.35 2.39
CA THR A 196 3.52 -18.74 2.03
C THR A 196 4.81 -18.89 1.23
N LEU A 197 5.78 -17.97 1.42
CA LEU A 197 7.10 -18.09 0.80
C LEU A 197 7.91 -19.22 1.44
N ASP A 198 8.80 -19.80 0.64
CA ASP A 198 9.77 -20.79 1.12
C ASP A 198 10.67 -20.19 2.21
N PRO A 199 11.01 -20.94 3.28
CA PRO A 199 11.86 -20.45 4.36
C PRO A 199 13.19 -19.86 3.90
N MET A 200 13.82 -20.41 2.85
CA MET A 200 15.07 -19.87 2.33
C MET A 200 14.87 -18.48 1.72
N ALA A 201 13.78 -18.26 0.99
CA ALA A 201 13.44 -16.93 0.45
C ALA A 201 13.21 -15.92 1.57
N VAL A 202 12.61 -16.34 2.69
CA VAL A 202 12.42 -15.49 3.87
C VAL A 202 13.77 -15.12 4.51
N VAL A 203 14.67 -16.09 4.67
CA VAL A 203 16.00 -15.88 5.27
C VAL A 203 16.90 -15.01 4.37
N ALA A 204 16.87 -15.24 3.06
CA ALA A 204 17.65 -14.49 2.07
C ALA A 204 17.45 -12.98 2.18
N ASN A 205 16.22 -12.53 2.49
CA ASN A 205 15.89 -11.11 2.65
C ASN A 205 16.66 -10.43 3.79
N TYR A 206 17.09 -11.18 4.80
CA TYR A 206 17.88 -10.69 5.92
C TYR A 206 19.39 -10.79 5.67
N ILE A 207 19.83 -11.75 4.86
CA ILE A 207 21.23 -11.90 4.46
C ILE A 207 21.62 -10.82 3.44
N MET A 208 20.73 -10.53 2.51
CA MET A 208 20.93 -9.52 1.46
C MET A 208 19.96 -8.36 1.69
N PRO A 209 20.30 -7.39 2.56
CA PRO A 209 19.35 -6.36 3.00
C PRO A 209 19.13 -5.24 1.97
N THR A 210 20.12 -4.93 1.13
CA THR A 210 20.08 -3.82 0.16
C THR A 210 19.63 -4.30 -1.21
N ARG A 211 18.95 -3.45 -2.00
CA ARG A 211 18.55 -3.78 -3.38
C ARG A 211 19.72 -3.71 -4.33
N GLY A 212 20.62 -2.74 -4.12
CA GLY A 212 21.84 -2.65 -4.91
C GLY A 212 22.68 -3.94 -4.81
N GLY A 213 22.76 -4.55 -3.62
CA GLY A 213 23.49 -5.80 -3.40
C GLY A 213 22.77 -7.07 -3.88
N SER A 214 21.46 -7.01 -4.14
CA SER A 214 20.62 -8.13 -4.60
C SER A 214 20.18 -7.97 -6.06
N SER A 215 20.90 -7.16 -6.83
CA SER A 215 20.56 -6.83 -8.21
C SER A 215 21.16 -7.84 -9.19
N ASN A 216 20.32 -8.47 -10.00
CA ASN A 216 20.72 -9.29 -11.14
C ASN A 216 20.32 -8.61 -12.45
N PHE A 217 21.22 -8.55 -13.42
CA PHE A 217 20.97 -7.89 -14.69
C PHE A 217 21.31 -8.75 -15.92
N ILE A 218 20.61 -8.49 -17.02
CA ILE A 218 20.87 -9.07 -18.34
C ILE A 218 20.87 -7.97 -19.40
N ARG A 219 21.59 -8.20 -20.50
CA ARG A 219 21.56 -7.39 -21.71
C ARG A 219 21.09 -8.26 -22.87
N GLU A 220 20.12 -7.77 -23.62
CA GLU A 220 19.48 -8.49 -24.72
C GLU A 220 19.22 -7.57 -25.90
N SER A 221 19.02 -8.19 -27.06
CA SER A 221 18.65 -7.49 -28.30
C SER A 221 17.35 -8.09 -28.83
N VAL A 222 16.49 -7.24 -29.39
CA VAL A 222 15.26 -7.66 -30.07
C VAL A 222 15.23 -7.10 -31.49
N GLU A 223 14.90 -7.98 -32.45
CA GLU A 223 14.62 -7.59 -33.84
C GLU A 223 13.28 -6.85 -33.87
N ILE A 224 13.27 -5.63 -34.41
CA ILE A 224 12.12 -4.72 -34.32
C ILE A 224 11.44 -4.46 -35.66
N SER A 225 11.73 -5.20 -36.73
CA SER A 225 11.08 -4.96 -38.02
C SER A 225 9.57 -5.20 -37.92
N ALA A 226 9.14 -6.27 -37.24
CA ALA A 226 7.71 -6.51 -36.98
C ALA A 226 7.10 -5.41 -36.10
N MET A 227 7.79 -5.04 -35.02
CA MET A 227 7.41 -3.95 -34.14
C MET A 227 7.25 -2.61 -34.88
N GLU A 228 8.18 -2.24 -35.76
CA GLU A 228 8.07 -1.00 -36.52
C GLU A 228 6.90 -1.01 -37.50
N ARG A 229 6.65 -2.14 -38.18
CA ARG A 229 5.48 -2.26 -39.06
C ARG A 229 4.19 -2.08 -38.26
N TYR A 230 4.08 -2.80 -37.15
CA TYR A 230 2.94 -2.70 -36.24
C TYR A 230 2.72 -1.27 -35.72
N ILE A 231 3.78 -0.59 -35.24
CA ILE A 231 3.70 0.80 -34.78
C ILE A 231 3.21 1.73 -35.91
N ARG A 232 3.73 1.57 -37.14
CA ARG A 232 3.31 2.38 -38.29
C ARG A 232 1.84 2.13 -38.64
N GLU A 233 1.38 0.90 -38.54
CA GLU A 233 -0.01 0.53 -38.81
C GLU A 233 -0.96 1.12 -37.77
N LYS A 234 -0.66 0.98 -36.48
CA LYS A 234 -1.41 1.64 -35.40
C LYS A 234 -1.44 3.16 -35.54
N ARG A 235 -0.33 3.78 -35.94
CA ARG A 235 -0.30 5.23 -36.21
C ARG A 235 -1.24 5.64 -37.35
N LYS A 236 -1.38 4.82 -38.40
CA LYS A 236 -2.37 5.05 -39.47
C LYS A 236 -3.81 4.90 -38.99
N GLN A 237 -4.05 4.08 -37.97
CA GLN A 237 -5.37 3.89 -37.34
C GLN A 237 -5.75 5.03 -36.36
N GLY A 238 -4.88 6.03 -36.16
CA GLY A 238 -5.14 7.19 -35.30
C GLY A 238 -4.25 7.29 -34.06
N TYR A 239 -3.45 6.26 -33.74
CA TYR A 239 -2.55 6.24 -32.59
C TYR A 239 -1.20 6.93 -32.91
N THR A 240 -1.24 8.21 -33.30
CA THR A 240 -0.12 8.97 -33.88
C THR A 240 1.15 8.97 -33.02
N ASN A 241 1.01 8.98 -31.70
CA ASN A 241 2.13 9.02 -30.75
C ASN A 241 2.61 7.63 -30.30
N LEU A 242 2.07 6.55 -30.86
CA LEU A 242 2.42 5.20 -30.41
C LEU A 242 3.87 4.92 -30.77
N GLY A 243 4.62 4.30 -29.85
CA GLY A 243 6.07 4.17 -29.94
C GLY A 243 6.59 2.95 -29.20
N VAL A 244 7.90 2.76 -29.22
CA VAL A 244 8.57 1.59 -28.63
C VAL A 244 8.25 1.44 -27.14
N THR A 245 8.22 2.55 -26.38
CA THR A 245 7.85 2.54 -24.95
C THR A 245 6.48 1.88 -24.71
N HIS A 246 5.48 2.20 -25.55
CA HIS A 246 4.14 1.65 -25.43
C HIS A 246 4.14 0.12 -25.64
N VAL A 247 4.89 -0.35 -26.65
CA VAL A 247 5.02 -1.78 -26.95
C VAL A 247 5.73 -2.51 -25.81
N PHE A 248 6.85 -1.98 -25.31
CA PHE A 248 7.56 -2.57 -24.18
C PHE A 248 6.70 -2.63 -22.92
N LEU A 249 5.92 -1.58 -22.66
CA LEU A 249 5.08 -1.50 -21.47
C LEU A 249 3.91 -2.49 -21.56
N ALA A 250 3.25 -2.58 -22.72
CA ALA A 250 2.20 -3.56 -22.97
C ALA A 250 2.72 -5.00 -22.87
N ALA A 251 3.91 -5.27 -23.42
CA ALA A 251 4.55 -6.57 -23.29
C ALA A 251 4.88 -6.91 -21.82
N TYR A 252 5.32 -5.94 -21.02
CA TYR A 252 5.56 -6.13 -19.59
C TYR A 252 4.26 -6.37 -18.80
N VAL A 253 3.18 -5.63 -19.07
CA VAL A 253 1.87 -5.85 -18.45
C VAL A 253 1.35 -7.27 -18.70
N GLN A 254 1.43 -7.76 -19.95
CA GLN A 254 1.06 -9.14 -20.25
C GLN A 254 1.99 -10.16 -19.58
N CYS A 255 3.29 -9.84 -19.44
CA CYS A 255 4.20 -10.68 -18.67
C CYS A 255 3.80 -10.76 -17.20
N VAL A 256 3.44 -9.65 -16.57
CA VAL A 256 2.94 -9.64 -15.18
C VAL A 256 1.66 -10.44 -15.05
N ALA A 257 0.72 -10.29 -16.00
CA ALA A 257 -0.53 -11.05 -15.99
C ALA A 257 -0.29 -12.57 -15.97
N LYS A 258 0.68 -13.05 -16.74
CA LYS A 258 1.05 -14.47 -16.75
C LYS A 258 1.97 -14.86 -15.58
N TYR A 259 2.84 -13.95 -15.17
CA TYR A 259 3.90 -14.15 -14.20
C TYR A 259 3.81 -13.10 -13.07
N PRO A 260 2.84 -13.22 -12.14
CA PRO A 260 2.54 -12.20 -11.14
C PRO A 260 3.70 -11.90 -10.17
N ALA A 261 4.64 -12.84 -9.98
CA ALA A 261 5.80 -12.60 -9.13
C ALA A 261 6.70 -11.42 -9.60
N LEU A 262 6.61 -10.99 -10.86
CA LEU A 262 7.30 -9.79 -11.36
C LEU A 262 6.76 -8.50 -10.71
N ASN A 263 5.53 -8.52 -10.18
CA ASN A 263 4.86 -7.40 -9.52
C ASN A 263 4.99 -7.48 -7.98
N ARG A 264 5.95 -8.26 -7.49
CA ARG A 264 6.32 -8.31 -6.07
C ARG A 264 7.36 -7.26 -5.73
N PHE A 265 7.48 -6.92 -4.46
CA PHE A 265 8.51 -6.00 -3.97
C PHE A 265 8.95 -6.32 -2.54
N LEU A 266 10.15 -5.84 -2.18
CA LEU A 266 10.66 -5.94 -0.83
C LEU A 266 10.56 -4.62 -0.06
N SER A 267 10.02 -4.69 1.14
CA SER A 267 10.08 -3.64 2.14
C SER A 267 10.15 -4.23 3.55
N GLY A 268 10.98 -3.67 4.43
CA GLY A 268 11.14 -4.22 5.79
C GLY A 268 11.62 -5.67 5.84
N GLN A 269 12.43 -6.11 4.86
CA GLN A 269 12.81 -7.52 4.62
C GLN A 269 11.62 -8.49 4.47
N GLN A 270 10.46 -7.99 4.08
CA GLN A 270 9.29 -8.79 3.76
C GLN A 270 8.94 -8.59 2.29
N VAL A 271 8.45 -9.66 1.66
CA VAL A 271 8.00 -9.62 0.27
C VAL A 271 6.50 -9.34 0.24
N TYR A 272 6.12 -8.44 -0.65
CA TYR A 272 4.74 -8.04 -0.89
C TYR A 272 4.40 -8.21 -2.36
N SER A 273 3.14 -8.43 -2.66
CA SER A 273 2.59 -8.36 -4.02
C SER A 273 1.74 -7.10 -4.15
N ARG A 274 1.82 -6.42 -5.30
CA ARG A 274 0.90 -5.33 -5.66
C ARG A 274 -0.41 -5.85 -6.27
N ASP A 275 -0.57 -7.16 -6.35
CA ASP A 275 -1.72 -7.84 -6.96
C ASP A 275 -1.99 -7.25 -8.37
N ASP A 276 -3.19 -6.69 -8.60
CA ASP A 276 -3.63 -6.17 -9.90
C ASP A 276 -3.14 -4.74 -10.21
N ASP A 277 -2.41 -4.08 -9.30
CA ASP A 277 -1.91 -2.73 -9.51
C ASP A 277 -0.46 -2.74 -10.02
N ILE A 278 -0.28 -2.49 -11.31
CA ILE A 278 1.04 -2.38 -11.95
C ILE A 278 1.41 -0.90 -12.02
N GLN A 279 2.11 -0.44 -10.99
CA GLN A 279 2.66 0.92 -10.92
C GLN A 279 3.90 1.05 -11.83
N PHE A 280 3.81 1.88 -12.86
CA PHE A 280 4.88 2.17 -13.82
C PHE A 280 5.45 3.57 -13.58
N CYS A 281 6.77 3.70 -13.65
CA CYS A 281 7.48 4.97 -13.60
C CYS A 281 8.37 5.17 -14.84
N MET A 282 8.46 6.42 -15.32
CA MET A 282 9.42 6.83 -16.35
C MET A 282 9.80 8.30 -16.18
N VAL A 283 11.06 8.64 -16.44
CA VAL A 283 11.50 10.03 -16.56
C VAL A 283 10.98 10.63 -17.87
N VAL A 284 10.36 11.80 -17.79
CA VAL A 284 9.90 12.59 -18.92
C VAL A 284 10.66 13.91 -18.90
N LYS A 285 11.38 14.17 -20.00
CA LYS A 285 11.90 15.51 -20.28
C LYS A 285 10.81 16.39 -20.87
N THR A 286 10.68 17.62 -20.38
CA THR A 286 9.70 18.59 -20.87
C THR A 286 10.05 19.07 -22.28
N SER A 287 11.34 19.19 -22.59
CA SER A 287 11.86 19.42 -23.95
C SER A 287 13.21 18.72 -24.15
N MET A 288 13.62 18.53 -25.41
CA MET A 288 14.92 17.93 -25.76
C MET A 288 16.07 18.95 -25.67
N ASP A 289 16.16 19.63 -24.53
CA ASP A 289 17.21 20.59 -24.18
C ASP A 289 17.98 20.05 -22.95
N THR A 290 19.27 20.37 -22.82
CA THR A 290 20.08 20.01 -21.65
C THR A 290 19.65 20.77 -20.39
N SER A 291 19.09 21.97 -20.54
CA SER A 291 18.56 22.81 -19.47
C SER A 291 17.12 22.48 -19.08
N ALA A 292 16.43 21.65 -19.87
CA ALA A 292 15.05 21.26 -19.62
C ALA A 292 14.94 20.47 -18.30
N PRO A 293 14.00 20.83 -17.41
CA PRO A 293 13.76 20.06 -16.22
C PRO A 293 13.29 18.64 -16.57
N GLU A 294 13.75 17.68 -15.79
CA GLU A 294 13.25 16.32 -15.79
C GLU A 294 12.13 16.19 -14.77
N SER A 295 11.09 15.44 -15.13
CA SER A 295 10.00 15.10 -14.22
C SER A 295 9.71 13.61 -14.35
N ILE A 296 8.90 13.06 -13.45
CA ILE A 296 8.60 11.62 -13.44
C ILE A 296 7.11 11.42 -13.62
N THR A 297 6.76 10.59 -14.61
CA THR A 297 5.40 10.09 -14.75
C THR A 297 5.26 8.80 -13.97
N LYS A 298 4.26 8.74 -13.10
CA LYS A 298 3.83 7.51 -12.45
C LYS A 298 2.39 7.23 -12.85
N LEU A 299 2.12 5.99 -13.25
CA LEU A 299 0.81 5.57 -13.73
C LEU A 299 0.46 4.18 -13.21
N HIS A 300 -0.83 3.91 -13.11
CA HIS A 300 -1.39 2.65 -12.63
C HIS A 300 -1.99 1.88 -13.81
N LEU A 301 -1.43 0.69 -14.07
CA LEU A 301 -1.92 -0.25 -15.06
C LEU A 301 -2.54 -1.46 -14.38
N LYS A 302 -3.39 -2.16 -15.12
CA LYS A 302 -3.96 -3.46 -14.73
C LYS A 302 -3.41 -4.57 -15.62
N PRO A 303 -3.32 -5.82 -15.13
CA PRO A 303 -2.98 -6.98 -15.93
C PRO A 303 -3.86 -7.17 -17.19
N THR A 304 -5.06 -6.60 -17.19
CA THR A 304 -6.03 -6.65 -18.28
C THR A 304 -5.91 -5.51 -19.30
N ASP A 305 -5.07 -4.51 -19.04
CA ASP A 305 -4.93 -3.37 -19.95
C ASP A 305 -4.31 -3.82 -21.29
N THR A 306 -4.91 -3.39 -22.38
CA THR A 306 -4.39 -3.56 -23.74
C THR A 306 -3.37 -2.48 -24.09
N ILE A 307 -2.70 -2.62 -25.23
CA ILE A 307 -1.81 -1.56 -25.73
C ILE A 307 -2.53 -0.24 -25.99
N ASP A 308 -3.82 -0.28 -26.35
CA ASP A 308 -4.62 0.92 -26.61
C ASP A 308 -4.93 1.64 -25.28
N ASP A 309 -5.28 0.89 -24.23
CA ASP A 309 -5.44 1.45 -22.87
C ASP A 309 -4.13 2.07 -22.36
N ILE A 310 -3.01 1.37 -22.58
CA ILE A 310 -1.67 1.84 -22.18
C ILE A 310 -1.29 3.10 -22.97
N TYR A 311 -1.61 3.16 -24.26
CA TYR A 311 -1.41 4.34 -25.08
C TYR A 311 -2.14 5.55 -24.51
N GLU A 312 -3.42 5.41 -24.17
CA GLU A 312 -4.20 6.50 -23.60
C GLU A 312 -3.63 6.95 -22.25
N LYS A 313 -3.35 6.00 -21.34
CA LYS A 313 -2.85 6.28 -19.99
C LYS A 313 -1.47 6.93 -20.01
N LEU A 314 -0.54 6.40 -20.80
CA LEU A 314 0.83 6.94 -20.88
C LEU A 314 0.84 8.32 -21.52
N ASN A 315 0.13 8.53 -22.64
CA ASN A 315 0.09 9.85 -23.27
C ASN A 315 -0.60 10.88 -22.38
N LYS A 316 -1.66 10.51 -21.66
CA LYS A 316 -2.29 11.38 -20.66
C LYS A 316 -1.29 11.76 -19.55
N GLY A 317 -0.49 10.80 -19.07
CA GLY A 317 0.55 11.04 -18.07
C GLY A 317 1.66 11.97 -18.57
N ILE A 318 2.13 11.77 -19.81
CA ILE A 318 3.14 12.63 -20.45
C ILE A 318 2.59 14.04 -20.68
N ALA A 319 1.37 14.15 -21.23
CA ALA A 319 0.73 15.44 -21.51
C ALA A 319 0.46 16.23 -20.23
N ALA A 320 0.11 15.57 -19.13
CA ALA A 320 -0.05 16.23 -17.84
C ALA A 320 1.26 16.88 -17.35
N ILE A 321 2.40 16.22 -17.54
CA ILE A 321 3.72 16.77 -17.18
C ILE A 321 4.10 17.93 -18.11
N GLN A 322 3.94 17.75 -19.41
CA GLN A 322 4.30 18.78 -20.41
C GLN A 322 3.39 20.02 -20.32
N GLY A 323 2.10 19.84 -20.00
CA GLY A 323 1.14 20.94 -19.81
C GLY A 323 1.32 21.70 -18.49
N GLN A 324 1.96 21.09 -17.48
CA GLN A 324 2.33 21.72 -16.20
C GLN A 324 3.64 22.51 -16.29
N ALA A 325 3.87 23.20 -17.41
CA ALA A 325 5.08 23.97 -17.70
C ALA A 325 5.44 25.05 -16.65
N ILE A 326 4.54 25.31 -15.69
CA ILE A 326 4.74 26.21 -14.55
C ILE A 326 4.26 25.50 -13.26
N GLY A 327 4.97 24.48 -12.77
CA GLY A 327 4.65 23.87 -11.48
C GLY A 327 5.26 22.50 -11.18
N GLY A 328 5.64 21.73 -12.21
CA GLY A 328 6.18 20.38 -12.06
C GLY A 328 5.16 19.36 -11.53
N SER A 329 5.52 18.08 -11.61
CA SER A 329 4.73 16.98 -11.03
C SER A 329 4.59 17.11 -9.51
N ASP A 330 3.66 16.37 -8.90
CA ASP A 330 3.55 16.36 -7.43
C ASP A 330 4.82 15.86 -6.74
N PHE A 331 5.62 15.04 -7.44
CA PHE A 331 6.94 14.65 -6.98
C PHE A 331 7.89 15.85 -6.94
N ASP A 332 7.91 16.67 -7.99
CA ASP A 332 8.78 17.85 -8.07
C ASP A 332 8.45 18.85 -6.96
N LYS A 333 7.16 19.06 -6.66
CA LYS A 333 6.73 19.90 -5.52
C LYS A 333 7.23 19.35 -4.18
N THR A 334 7.10 18.05 -3.99
CA THR A 334 7.57 17.36 -2.77
C THR A 334 9.09 17.45 -2.64
N ALA A 335 9.82 17.21 -3.72
CA ALA A 335 11.28 17.32 -3.77
C ALA A 335 11.74 18.76 -3.51
N LYS A 336 11.07 19.76 -4.08
CA LYS A 336 11.35 21.17 -3.83
C LYS A 336 11.14 21.53 -2.37
N PHE A 337 10.03 21.10 -1.75
CA PHE A 337 9.80 21.31 -0.32
C PHE A 337 10.93 20.71 0.53
N LEU A 338 11.33 19.47 0.22
CA LEU A 338 12.42 18.78 0.91
C LEU A 338 13.78 19.48 0.73
N SER A 339 14.03 20.12 -0.42
CA SER A 339 15.29 20.82 -0.70
C SER A 339 15.53 22.07 0.15
N PHE A 340 14.48 22.65 0.76
CA PHE A 340 14.64 23.78 1.69
C PHE A 340 15.17 23.35 3.07
N ILE A 341 15.22 22.05 3.34
CA ILE A 341 15.67 21.51 4.62
C ILE A 341 17.21 21.52 4.66
N PRO A 342 17.84 22.12 5.69
CA PRO A 342 19.29 22.10 5.86
C PRO A 342 19.84 20.67 5.86
N GLY A 343 21.02 20.44 5.27
CA GLY A 343 21.51 19.09 4.95
C GLY A 343 21.54 18.09 6.11
N VAL A 344 21.91 18.52 7.33
CA VAL A 344 21.91 17.64 8.52
C VAL A 344 20.49 17.20 8.89
N LEU A 345 19.54 18.15 8.88
CA LEU A 345 18.15 17.86 9.15
C LEU A 345 17.54 17.03 8.02
N PHE A 346 17.93 17.27 6.76
CA PHE A 346 17.48 16.48 5.63
C PHE A 346 17.93 15.02 5.73
N LYS A 347 19.18 14.77 6.16
CA LYS A 347 19.66 13.41 6.45
C LYS A 347 18.80 12.71 7.51
N PHE A 348 18.44 13.43 8.57
CA PHE A 348 17.53 12.90 9.60
C PHE A 348 16.13 12.61 9.04
N VAL A 349 15.57 13.50 8.21
CA VAL A 349 14.27 13.31 7.55
C VAL A 349 14.29 12.07 6.65
N VAL A 350 15.32 11.89 5.82
CA VAL A 350 15.45 10.71 4.96
C VAL A 350 15.58 9.43 5.81
N TRP A 351 16.36 9.45 6.89
CA TRP A 351 16.46 8.32 7.82
C TRP A 351 15.10 7.99 8.48
N LEU A 352 14.34 9.02 8.88
CA LEU A 352 13.01 8.86 9.45
C LEU A 352 12.04 8.24 8.43
N LEU A 353 12.02 8.76 7.19
CA LEU A 353 11.21 8.22 6.10
C LEU A 353 11.56 6.76 5.81
N ARG A 354 12.85 6.41 5.77
CA ARG A 354 13.31 5.02 5.62
C ARG A 354 12.84 4.13 6.76
N THR A 355 12.89 4.62 8.00
CA THR A 355 12.45 3.87 9.18
C THR A 355 10.94 3.63 9.15
N ILE A 356 10.15 4.66 8.84
CA ILE A 356 8.69 4.56 8.73
C ILE A 356 8.30 3.62 7.58
N ASP A 357 8.99 3.72 6.44
CA ASP A 357 8.78 2.84 5.30
C ASP A 357 9.16 1.38 5.63
N TYR A 358 10.27 1.15 6.33
CA TYR A 358 10.67 -0.18 6.80
C TYR A 358 9.56 -0.91 7.57
N PHE A 359 8.83 -0.19 8.43
CA PHE A 359 7.71 -0.76 9.19
C PHE A 359 6.36 -0.73 8.46
N GLY A 360 6.30 -0.28 7.20
CA GLY A 360 5.06 -0.24 6.42
C GLY A 360 4.08 0.87 6.81
N PHE A 361 4.56 1.91 7.50
CA PHE A 361 3.75 3.02 7.97
C PHE A 361 3.82 4.26 7.08
N LEU A 362 4.51 4.19 5.93
CA LEU A 362 4.61 5.32 5.02
C LEU A 362 3.21 5.70 4.50
N PRO A 363 2.79 6.98 4.62
CA PRO A 363 1.48 7.42 4.14
C PRO A 363 1.26 7.14 2.66
N LYS A 364 0.01 6.78 2.30
CA LYS A 364 -0.41 6.51 0.90
C LYS A 364 -0.02 7.62 -0.07
N PHE A 365 -0.19 8.89 0.32
CA PHE A 365 0.13 10.01 -0.56
C PHE A 365 1.63 10.11 -0.89
N LEU A 366 2.52 9.76 0.06
CA LEU A 366 3.96 9.72 -0.22
C LEU A 366 4.33 8.53 -1.10
N LEU A 367 3.66 7.38 -0.93
CA LEU A 367 3.82 6.22 -1.81
C LEU A 367 3.37 6.55 -3.23
N GLU A 368 2.27 7.27 -3.39
CA GLU A 368 1.73 7.70 -4.67
C GLU A 368 2.67 8.66 -5.40
N VAL A 369 3.22 9.63 -4.68
CA VAL A 369 4.10 10.65 -5.27
C VAL A 369 5.53 10.14 -5.48
N SER A 370 5.95 9.09 -4.77
CA SER A 370 7.33 8.60 -4.83
C SER A 370 7.61 7.78 -6.10
N PRO A 371 8.61 8.16 -6.90
CA PRO A 371 9.03 7.39 -8.08
C PRO A 371 9.80 6.11 -7.71
N PHE A 372 10.23 6.00 -6.45
CA PHE A 372 10.98 4.88 -5.92
C PHE A 372 10.07 3.75 -5.41
N HIS A 373 8.76 4.00 -5.33
CA HIS A 373 7.76 3.01 -4.96
C HIS A 373 6.92 2.67 -6.17
N ALA A 374 7.30 1.65 -6.92
CA ALA A 374 6.64 1.23 -8.14
C ALA A 374 6.93 -0.25 -8.43
N SER A 375 6.27 -0.80 -9.42
CA SER A 375 6.50 -2.16 -9.92
C SER A 375 7.68 -2.18 -10.89
N ILE A 376 7.79 -1.15 -11.72
CA ILE A 376 8.82 -1.07 -12.75
C ILE A 376 9.19 0.36 -13.11
N PHE A 377 10.46 0.58 -13.42
CA PHE A 377 10.95 1.79 -14.06
C PHE A 377 11.39 1.53 -15.49
N PHE A 378 10.94 2.35 -16.44
CA PHE A 378 11.50 2.38 -17.79
C PHE A 378 12.30 3.66 -18.03
N THR A 379 13.48 3.49 -18.63
CA THR A 379 14.25 4.60 -19.18
C THR A 379 14.51 4.40 -20.67
N SER A 380 14.14 5.40 -21.47
CA SER A 380 14.37 5.42 -22.92
C SER A 380 15.67 6.16 -23.21
N MET A 381 16.76 5.41 -23.43
CA MET A 381 18.02 5.99 -23.88
C MET A 381 18.02 6.22 -25.40
N GLY A 382 17.12 5.53 -26.12
CA GLY A 382 16.94 5.71 -27.56
C GLY A 382 16.49 7.12 -27.96
N SER A 383 15.72 7.81 -27.12
CA SER A 383 15.37 9.23 -27.33
C SER A 383 16.55 10.17 -27.14
N LEU A 384 17.59 9.74 -26.44
CA LEU A 384 18.85 10.48 -26.23
C LEU A 384 19.93 10.08 -27.25
N GLY A 385 19.64 9.10 -28.13
CA GLY A 385 20.56 8.62 -29.16
C GLY A 385 21.68 7.70 -28.66
N ILE A 386 21.59 7.18 -27.42
CA ILE A 386 22.65 6.34 -26.84
C ILE A 386 22.19 4.89 -26.60
N PRO A 387 23.12 3.92 -26.46
CA PRO A 387 22.81 2.54 -26.08
C PRO A 387 22.15 2.44 -24.70
N PRO A 388 21.48 1.32 -24.36
CA PRO A 388 20.87 1.17 -23.06
C PRO A 388 21.93 1.09 -21.95
N ILE A 389 21.60 1.61 -20.77
CA ILE A 389 22.46 1.54 -19.59
C ILE A 389 21.98 0.45 -18.65
N VAL A 390 22.87 -0.14 -17.86
CA VAL A 390 22.45 -0.97 -16.71
C VAL A 390 22.20 -0.01 -15.55
N HIS A 391 20.93 0.21 -15.22
CA HIS A 391 20.55 1.07 -14.10
C HIS A 391 20.49 0.24 -12.81
N HIS A 392 21.08 0.74 -11.73
CA HIS A 392 21.01 0.11 -10.41
C HIS A 392 19.58 0.16 -9.83
N LEU A 393 19.26 -0.72 -8.88
CA LEU A 393 18.04 -0.57 -8.09
C LEU A 393 18.28 0.42 -6.94
N TYR A 394 17.29 1.27 -6.66
CA TYR A 394 17.38 2.22 -5.56
C TYR A 394 17.20 1.51 -4.20
N ASP A 395 18.09 1.77 -3.25
CA ASP A 395 17.94 1.28 -1.87
C ASP A 395 16.83 2.01 -1.11
N PHE A 396 16.50 3.24 -1.51
CA PHE A 396 15.29 3.91 -1.06
C PHE A 396 14.09 3.50 -1.92
N GLY A 397 12.92 3.32 -1.30
CA GLY A 397 11.71 2.86 -1.98
C GLY A 397 11.56 1.35 -1.95
N ASN A 398 10.90 0.78 -2.95
CA ASN A 398 10.67 -0.67 -3.06
C ASN A 398 10.55 -1.17 -4.51
N MET A 399 11.13 -0.44 -5.47
CA MET A 399 11.05 -0.80 -6.88
C MET A 399 11.94 -2.00 -7.24
N PRO A 400 11.36 -3.11 -7.77
CA PRO A 400 12.08 -4.37 -7.97
C PRO A 400 12.70 -4.53 -9.37
N VAL A 401 12.19 -3.81 -10.38
CA VAL A 401 12.59 -4.01 -11.79
C VAL A 401 12.89 -2.67 -12.45
N PHE A 402 13.98 -2.63 -13.21
CA PHE A 402 14.40 -1.50 -14.01
C PHE A 402 14.71 -1.96 -15.43
N VAL A 403 14.15 -1.31 -16.44
CA VAL A 403 14.41 -1.61 -17.85
C VAL A 403 14.93 -0.36 -18.56
N SER A 404 15.99 -0.54 -19.33
CA SER A 404 16.53 0.49 -20.21
C SER A 404 16.55 -0.03 -21.63
N PHE A 405 16.14 0.77 -22.62
CA PHE A 405 16.31 0.43 -24.03
C PHE A 405 16.98 1.57 -24.81
N GLY A 406 17.84 1.20 -25.76
CA GLY A 406 18.70 2.12 -26.49
C GLY A 406 18.15 2.58 -27.83
N CYS A 407 19.04 3.19 -28.62
CA CYS A 407 18.74 3.61 -29.98
C CYS A 407 18.55 2.41 -30.92
N LYS A 408 17.80 2.66 -31.99
CA LYS A 408 17.58 1.68 -33.06
C LYS A 408 18.84 1.60 -33.93
N TYR A 409 19.28 0.39 -34.26
CA TYR A 409 20.40 0.19 -35.16
C TYR A 409 20.12 -0.91 -36.17
N HIS A 410 20.92 -0.96 -37.24
CA HIS A 410 20.85 -2.02 -38.24
C HIS A 410 21.99 -3.01 -38.05
N LYS A 411 21.71 -4.29 -38.25
CA LYS A 411 22.71 -5.36 -38.26
C LYS A 411 22.49 -6.23 -39.49
N ASN A 412 23.59 -6.61 -40.14
CA ASN A 412 23.56 -7.59 -41.22
C ASN A 412 23.70 -8.98 -40.60
N GLU A 413 22.76 -9.87 -40.90
CA GLU A 413 22.78 -11.27 -40.49
C GLU A 413 22.96 -12.16 -41.71
N VAL A 414 23.74 -13.21 -41.56
CA VAL A 414 23.91 -14.23 -42.59
C VAL A 414 22.90 -15.34 -42.26
N LEU A 415 21.99 -15.60 -43.19
CA LEU A 415 21.07 -16.72 -43.11
C LEU A 415 21.81 -18.06 -43.37
N ASP A 416 21.18 -19.18 -43.04
CA ASP A 416 21.77 -20.52 -43.20
C ASP A 416 22.15 -20.84 -44.67
N ASP A 417 21.48 -20.20 -45.64
CA ASP A 417 21.76 -20.31 -47.07
C ASP A 417 22.90 -19.39 -47.56
N GLY A 418 23.52 -18.62 -46.66
CA GLY A 418 24.56 -17.64 -46.96
C GLY A 418 24.05 -16.26 -47.39
N THR A 419 22.74 -16.06 -47.50
CA THR A 419 22.15 -14.76 -47.88
C THR A 419 22.30 -13.75 -46.74
N VAL A 420 22.82 -12.56 -47.05
CA VAL A 420 22.94 -11.47 -46.06
C VAL A 420 21.65 -10.65 -46.01
N VAL A 421 21.00 -10.64 -44.85
CA VAL A 421 19.79 -9.85 -44.60
C VAL A 421 20.07 -8.76 -43.59
N ARG A 422 19.71 -7.52 -43.95
CA ARG A 422 19.79 -6.37 -43.05
C ARG A 422 18.52 -6.31 -42.19
N ARG A 423 18.67 -6.48 -40.88
CA ARG A 423 17.59 -6.38 -39.89
C ARG A 423 17.77 -5.16 -38.99
N LYS A 424 16.73 -4.77 -38.26
CA LYS A 424 16.77 -3.63 -37.35
C LYS A 424 16.57 -4.12 -35.92
N TYR A 425 17.38 -3.60 -35.01
CA TYR A 425 17.45 -4.05 -33.62
C TYR A 425 17.30 -2.89 -32.64
N ILE A 426 16.85 -3.23 -31.44
CA ILE A 426 17.00 -2.42 -30.23
C ILE A 426 17.65 -3.30 -29.17
N ASP A 427 18.69 -2.76 -28.53
CA ASP A 427 19.26 -3.34 -27.33
C ASP A 427 18.52 -2.83 -26.10
N TYR A 428 18.31 -3.72 -25.13
CA TYR A 428 17.74 -3.38 -23.84
C TYR A 428 18.45 -4.12 -22.71
N THR A 429 18.40 -3.53 -21.53
CA THR A 429 18.86 -4.14 -20.29
C THR A 429 17.69 -4.27 -19.35
N VAL A 430 17.73 -5.32 -18.52
CA VAL A 430 16.80 -5.50 -17.42
C VAL A 430 17.63 -5.72 -16.17
N ASN A 431 17.43 -4.91 -15.14
CA ASN A 431 17.95 -5.12 -13.81
C ASN A 431 16.81 -5.47 -12.86
N THR A 432 17.02 -6.46 -11.99
CA THR A 432 15.98 -7.14 -11.23
C THR A 432 16.43 -7.43 -9.80
N ASP A 433 15.50 -7.38 -8.85
CA ASP A 433 15.75 -7.78 -7.47
C ASP A 433 15.59 -9.29 -7.35
N GLU A 434 16.67 -10.03 -7.15
CA GLU A 434 16.64 -11.49 -7.15
C GLU A 434 15.79 -12.11 -6.03
N ARG A 435 15.42 -11.31 -5.02
CA ARG A 435 14.66 -11.76 -3.87
C ARG A 435 13.16 -11.85 -4.16
N ILE A 436 12.65 -11.24 -5.23
CA ILE A 436 11.21 -11.31 -5.53
C ILE A 436 10.79 -12.62 -6.21
N CYS A 437 11.68 -13.21 -7.02
CA CYS A 437 11.51 -14.53 -7.62
C CYS A 437 12.84 -15.12 -8.11
N ASP A 438 12.86 -16.43 -8.34
CA ASP A 438 14.07 -17.15 -8.74
C ASP A 438 14.49 -16.89 -10.20
N GLY A 439 15.71 -17.32 -10.53
CA GLY A 439 16.29 -17.14 -11.87
C GLY A 439 15.55 -17.89 -12.98
N PHE A 440 14.94 -19.04 -12.71
CA PHE A 440 14.17 -19.78 -13.72
C PHE A 440 12.87 -19.05 -14.06
N TYR A 441 12.21 -18.50 -13.05
CA TYR A 441 11.04 -17.65 -13.18
C TYR A 441 11.36 -16.41 -14.03
N TYR A 442 12.44 -15.69 -13.70
CA TYR A 442 12.90 -14.56 -14.50
C TYR A 442 13.24 -14.94 -15.94
N ALA A 443 14.01 -16.01 -16.16
CA ALA A 443 14.38 -16.45 -17.49
C ALA A 443 13.14 -16.79 -18.34
N THR A 444 12.13 -17.41 -17.73
CA THR A 444 10.87 -17.76 -18.39
C THR A 444 10.05 -16.51 -18.73
N ALA A 445 9.96 -15.56 -17.80
CA ALA A 445 9.29 -14.28 -18.03
C ALA A 445 9.97 -13.45 -19.13
N LEU A 446 11.30 -13.36 -19.12
CA LEU A 446 12.06 -12.58 -20.11
C LEU A 446 12.01 -13.21 -21.51
N LYS A 447 12.02 -14.54 -21.62
CA LYS A 447 11.75 -15.23 -22.89
C LYS A 447 10.34 -14.92 -23.42
N HIS A 448 9.35 -14.85 -22.53
CA HIS A 448 7.99 -14.47 -22.91
C HIS A 448 7.91 -13.00 -23.35
N LEU A 449 8.55 -12.08 -22.63
CA LEU A 449 8.67 -10.67 -23.00
C LEU A 449 9.26 -10.54 -24.41
N LYS A 450 10.40 -11.19 -24.67
CA LYS A 450 11.05 -11.17 -26.00
C LYS A 450 10.12 -11.68 -27.10
N ARG A 451 9.37 -12.75 -26.85
CA ARG A 451 8.36 -13.26 -27.79
C ARG A 451 7.27 -12.23 -28.08
N LEU A 452 6.74 -11.55 -27.07
CA LEU A 452 5.73 -10.50 -27.24
C LEU A 452 6.28 -9.30 -28.03
N LEU A 453 7.53 -8.90 -27.79
CA LEU A 453 8.18 -7.82 -28.53
C LEU A 453 8.40 -8.17 -30.01
N SER A 454 8.69 -9.43 -30.33
CA SER A 454 8.81 -9.93 -31.71
C SER A 454 7.46 -10.15 -32.41
N HIS A 455 6.37 -10.26 -31.64
CA HIS A 455 5.00 -10.52 -32.09
C HIS A 455 4.00 -9.52 -31.47
N PRO A 456 4.15 -8.21 -31.77
CA PRO A 456 3.40 -7.14 -31.12
C PRO A 456 1.89 -7.18 -31.39
N GLU A 457 1.43 -7.90 -32.41
CA GLU A 457 0.00 -8.12 -32.71
C GLU A 457 -0.75 -8.82 -31.57
N GLN A 458 -0.03 -9.52 -30.67
CA GLN A 458 -0.61 -10.13 -29.49
C GLN A 458 -1.01 -9.09 -28.41
N LEU A 459 -0.51 -7.84 -28.52
CA LEU A 459 -0.72 -6.78 -27.54
C LEU A 459 -2.06 -6.04 -27.72
N ASP A 460 -2.75 -6.28 -28.83
CA ASP A 460 -4.09 -5.75 -29.11
C ASP A 460 -5.18 -6.37 -28.24
N LYS A 461 -4.89 -7.54 -27.66
CA LYS A 461 -5.82 -8.27 -26.80
C LYS A 461 -5.28 -8.29 -25.37
N PRO A 462 -6.17 -8.33 -24.36
CA PRO A 462 -5.74 -8.57 -22.99
C PRO A 462 -5.05 -9.93 -22.89
N ALA A 463 -4.24 -10.12 -21.85
CA ALA A 463 -3.62 -11.41 -21.58
C ALA A 463 -4.72 -12.50 -21.48
N PRO A 464 -4.52 -13.67 -22.13
CA PRO A 464 -5.56 -14.71 -22.18
C PRO A 464 -5.86 -15.30 -20.79
N VAL A 465 -4.90 -15.23 -19.87
CA VAL A 465 -5.02 -15.69 -18.49
C VAL A 465 -4.34 -14.65 -17.60
N VAL A 466 -5.03 -14.25 -16.52
CA VAL A 466 -4.48 -13.45 -15.44
C VAL A 466 -4.29 -14.38 -14.24
N ASN A 467 -3.03 -14.69 -13.92
CA ASN A 467 -2.66 -15.50 -12.77
C ASN A 467 -2.55 -14.61 -11.54
N HIS A 468 -3.12 -15.05 -10.42
CA HIS A 468 -2.91 -14.40 -9.13
C HIS A 468 -1.68 -14.96 -8.42
N ASP A 469 -1.02 -14.10 -7.64
CA ASP A 469 0.13 -14.50 -6.85
C ASP A 469 -0.27 -15.39 -5.67
N ILE A 470 0.73 -16.03 -5.06
CA ILE A 470 0.55 -16.84 -3.85
C ILE A 470 0.03 -16.02 -2.66
N GLU A 471 -0.45 -16.68 -1.60
CA GLU A 471 -1.07 -16.05 -0.42
C GLU A 471 -0.09 -15.40 0.59
#